data_AF-A0A0M3V4H0-F1
#
_entry.id   AF-A0A0M3V4H0-F1
#
_cell.length_a   1.000
_cell.length_b   1.000
_cell.length_c   1.000
_cell.angle_alpha   90.00
_cell.angle_beta   90.00
_cell.angle_gamma   90.00
#
_symmetry.space_group_name_H-M   'P 1'
#
loop_
_entity.id
_entity.type
_entity.pdbx_description
1 polymer ?
#
loop_
_entity_poly.entity_id
_entity_poly.type
_entity_poly.pdbx_seq_one_letter_code
_entity_poly.pdbx_strand_id
1 'polypeptide(L)'
;MTSLNQEIQGKLDIYFKKYRQQYTKCLVRGIEISVDGRPEELVRQIFIHFLINQSELLTEKINIKVESNNHDIEIYKSPKNNNFRPHQNPVMIVEVKREEVNLQNHYSQIQRYLTKAGCDIGILYNYHEIIGISRKNHDFEFNRLNSLQEIQKLILHKINQIDDGLLEFGEAQNGNFQSFSYLINKYGRYTTNTFIFKLKNQPNQVEGYLFSIQNNKVYYKICGQYSKKQLSFDSQDFEKLISIIY
;
A
#
# COMPACT_ATOMS: atom_id res chain seq x y z
N MET A 1 1.70 29.54 15.19
CA MET A 1 2.22 28.18 14.93
C MET A 1 2.55 27.55 16.28
N THR A 2 1.96 26.41 16.58
CA THR A 2 2.31 25.61 17.76
C THR A 2 3.71 25.02 17.53
N SER A 3 4.57 25.00 18.55
CA SER A 3 5.89 24.38 18.42
C SER A 3 5.75 22.85 18.26
N LEU A 4 6.62 22.22 17.46
CA LEU A 4 6.63 20.76 17.27
C LEU A 4 6.67 20.02 18.62
N ASN A 5 7.45 20.52 19.58
CA ASN A 5 7.52 19.97 20.93
C ASN A 5 6.17 19.98 21.67
N GLN A 6 5.38 21.04 21.54
CA GLN A 6 4.04 21.09 22.15
C GLN A 6 3.10 20.06 21.53
N GLU A 7 3.15 19.90 20.20
CA GLU A 7 2.36 18.86 19.52
C GLU A 7 2.79 17.46 19.94
N ILE A 8 4.10 17.19 20.04
CA ILE A 8 4.66 15.92 20.52
C ILE A 8 4.14 15.60 21.91
N GLN A 9 4.22 16.54 22.85
CA GLN A 9 3.76 16.34 24.24
C GLN A 9 2.24 16.21 24.34
N GLY A 10 1.47 16.85 23.45
CA GLY A 10 0.01 16.79 23.44
C GLY A 10 -0.59 15.57 22.72
N LYS A 11 0.13 14.98 21.75
CA LYS A 11 -0.39 13.93 20.87
C LYS A 11 0.23 12.55 21.07
N LEU A 12 1.45 12.49 21.59
CA LEU A 12 2.14 11.22 21.77
C LEU A 12 2.13 10.84 23.25
N ASP A 13 1.97 9.55 23.52
CA ASP A 13 2.06 9.01 24.88
C ASP A 13 3.52 9.01 25.33
N ILE A 14 3.93 10.08 26.02
CA ILE A 14 5.30 10.26 26.51
C ILE A 14 5.39 9.78 27.96
N TYR A 15 6.40 8.96 28.23
CA TYR A 15 6.69 8.44 29.55
C TYR A 15 8.18 8.45 29.83
N PHE A 16 8.53 8.37 31.11
CA PHE A 16 9.91 8.47 31.58
C PHE A 16 10.49 7.09 31.91
N LYS A 17 11.78 6.90 31.60
CA LYS A 17 12.57 5.76 32.05
C LYS A 17 13.74 6.21 32.94
N LYS A 18 14.68 5.29 33.22
CA LYS A 18 15.91 5.56 33.99
C LYS A 18 16.55 6.88 33.52
N TYR A 19 17.10 7.63 34.48
CA TYR A 19 17.75 8.92 34.25
C TYR A 19 16.83 10.02 33.69
N ARG A 20 15.50 9.93 33.92
CA ARG A 20 14.51 10.92 33.46
C ARG A 20 14.48 11.13 31.94
N GLN A 21 14.95 10.16 31.18
CA GLN A 21 14.88 10.21 29.72
C GLN A 21 13.45 9.94 29.25
N GLN A 22 12.98 10.75 28.30
CA GLN A 22 11.65 10.65 27.72
C GLN A 22 11.60 9.66 26.54
N TYR A 23 10.54 8.86 26.53
CA TYR A 23 10.27 7.87 25.52
C TYR A 23 8.82 7.93 25.08
N THR A 24 8.57 7.50 23.85
CA THR A 24 7.23 7.17 23.34
C THR A 24 7.28 5.83 22.60
N LYS A 25 6.13 5.34 22.14
CA LYS A 25 6.05 4.15 21.29
C LYS A 25 5.69 4.53 19.86
N CYS A 26 6.34 3.90 18.89
CA CYS A 26 5.97 3.98 17.49
C CYS A 26 4.52 3.51 17.33
N LEU A 27 3.65 4.37 16.81
CA LEU A 27 2.21 4.11 16.71
C LEU A 27 1.88 2.88 15.84
N VAL A 28 2.74 2.56 14.86
CA VAL A 28 2.54 1.42 13.95
C VAL A 28 3.25 0.16 14.44
N ARG A 29 4.48 0.26 14.96
CA ARG A 29 5.31 -0.91 15.30
C ARG A 29 5.34 -1.25 16.79
N GLY A 30 4.89 -0.35 17.66
CA GLY A 30 4.95 -0.50 19.12
C GLY A 30 6.36 -0.44 19.73
N ILE A 31 7.40 -0.23 18.92
CA ILE A 31 8.79 -0.11 19.40
C ILE A 31 9.01 1.21 20.13
N GLU A 32 9.90 1.21 21.12
CA GLU A 32 10.21 2.41 21.89
C GLU A 32 11.14 3.36 21.13
N ILE A 33 10.86 4.66 21.25
CA ILE A 33 11.61 5.73 20.61
C ILE A 33 11.99 6.74 21.70
N SER A 34 13.28 7.07 21.79
CA SER A 34 13.71 8.19 22.64
C SER A 34 13.32 9.51 21.97
N VAL A 35 12.67 10.39 22.73
CA VAL A 35 12.19 11.70 22.25
C VAL A 35 13.39 12.55 21.78
N ASP A 36 14.46 12.65 22.57
CA ASP A 36 15.60 13.49 22.23
C ASP A 36 16.55 12.87 21.18
N GLY A 37 16.37 11.59 20.84
CA GLY A 37 17.32 10.85 20.02
C GLY A 37 16.99 10.83 18.51
N ARG A 38 15.73 11.07 18.12
CA ARG A 38 15.26 10.85 16.74
C ARG A 38 14.23 11.91 16.31
N PRO A 39 14.65 13.14 16.02
CA PRO A 39 13.73 14.24 15.68
C PRO A 39 12.86 13.94 14.45
N GLU A 40 13.42 13.32 13.40
CA GLU A 40 12.67 12.95 12.19
C GLU A 40 11.58 11.90 12.48
N GLU A 41 11.87 10.95 13.38
CA GLU A 41 10.89 9.94 13.79
C GLU A 41 9.73 10.58 14.54
N LEU A 42 9.96 11.62 15.34
CA LEU A 42 8.88 12.33 16.02
C LEU A 42 7.96 13.05 15.04
N VAL A 43 8.51 13.69 14.00
CA VAL A 43 7.71 14.27 12.91
C VAL A 43 6.88 13.18 12.23
N ARG A 44 7.47 12.01 11.99
CA ARG A 44 6.76 10.85 11.42
C ARG A 44 5.61 10.40 12.31
N GLN A 45 5.82 10.31 13.63
CA GLN A 45 4.77 9.92 14.57
C GLN A 45 3.64 10.96 14.65
N ILE A 46 3.94 12.26 14.56
CA ILE A 46 2.90 13.30 14.47
C ILE A 46 2.04 13.14 13.21
N PHE A 47 2.68 12.88 12.07
CA PHE A 47 1.96 12.62 10.82
C PHE A 47 1.06 11.40 10.92
N ILE A 48 1.58 10.29 11.47
CA ILE A 48 0.83 9.06 11.67
C ILE A 48 -0.33 9.28 12.64
N HIS A 49 -0.11 9.98 13.76
CA HIS A 49 -1.15 10.32 14.71
C HIS A 49 -2.32 11.02 14.03
N PHE A 50 -2.05 11.98 13.13
CA PHE A 50 -3.11 12.59 12.33
C PHE A 50 -3.90 11.55 11.54
N LEU A 51 -3.23 10.65 10.81
CA LEU A 51 -3.88 9.65 9.97
C LEU A 51 -4.76 8.67 10.75
N ILE A 52 -4.29 8.20 11.92
CA ILE A 52 -4.97 7.10 12.65
C ILE A 52 -5.94 7.61 13.73
N ASN A 53 -5.63 8.74 14.38
CA ASN A 53 -6.37 9.22 15.56
C ASN A 53 -7.21 10.47 15.29
N GLN A 54 -6.83 11.31 14.32
CA GLN A 54 -7.53 12.57 14.04
C GLN A 54 -8.37 12.52 12.76
N SER A 55 -7.98 11.65 11.83
CA SER A 55 -8.69 11.45 10.57
C SER A 55 -9.64 10.25 10.65
N GLU A 56 -10.77 10.42 11.35
CA GLU A 56 -11.79 9.38 11.53
C GLU A 56 -12.23 8.70 10.22
N LEU A 57 -12.23 9.46 9.10
CA LEU A 57 -12.62 8.94 7.79
C LEU A 57 -11.64 7.92 7.18
N LEU A 58 -10.44 7.78 7.75
CA LEU A 58 -9.35 6.93 7.22
C LEU A 58 -9.09 5.68 8.06
N THR A 59 -9.36 5.68 9.37
CA THR A 59 -8.86 4.67 10.32
C THR A 59 -9.11 3.22 9.89
N GLU A 60 -10.26 2.91 9.27
CA GLU A 60 -10.57 1.56 8.79
C GLU A 60 -10.34 1.35 7.28
N LYS A 61 -10.03 2.42 6.55
CA LYS A 61 -9.94 2.40 5.08
C LYS A 61 -8.52 2.31 4.55
N ILE A 62 -7.53 2.52 5.41
CA ILE A 62 -6.11 2.43 5.05
C ILE A 62 -5.34 1.46 5.93
N ASN A 63 -4.27 0.92 5.36
CA ASN A 63 -3.19 0.27 6.09
C ASN A 63 -1.92 1.11 5.95
N ILE A 64 -1.18 1.26 7.04
CA ILE A 64 0.07 2.03 7.07
C ILE A 64 1.24 1.08 7.29
N LYS A 65 2.28 1.19 6.46
CA LYS A 65 3.58 0.58 6.71
C LYS A 65 4.60 1.69 6.94
N VAL A 66 5.54 1.46 7.85
CA VAL A 66 6.63 2.40 8.15
C VAL A 66 7.97 1.72 7.93
N GLU A 67 8.95 2.47 7.42
CA GLU A 67 10.29 1.98 7.10
C GLU A 67 10.31 0.75 6.15
N SER A 68 9.27 0.59 5.32
CA SER A 68 9.19 -0.46 4.31
C SER A 68 9.81 0.04 2.99
N ASN A 69 10.58 -0.81 2.32
CA ASN A 69 11.20 -0.50 1.03
C ASN A 69 12.09 0.77 1.02
N ASN A 70 12.61 1.19 2.17
CA ASN A 70 13.33 2.46 2.39
C ASN A 70 12.46 3.72 2.30
N HIS A 71 11.13 3.58 2.36
CA HIS A 71 10.19 4.69 2.49
C HIS A 71 9.86 4.92 3.97
N ASP A 72 9.68 6.17 4.37
CA ASP A 72 9.31 6.48 5.76
C ASP A 72 7.91 5.98 6.09
N ILE A 73 6.94 6.26 5.21
CA ILE A 73 5.55 5.82 5.35
C ILE A 73 5.01 5.42 3.97
N GLU A 74 4.39 4.26 3.90
CA GLU A 74 3.56 3.82 2.77
C GLU A 74 2.12 3.67 3.25
N ILE A 75 1.18 4.26 2.50
CA ILE A 75 -0.25 4.17 2.76
C ILE A 75 -0.87 3.28 1.70
N TYR A 76 -1.60 2.25 2.12
CA TYR A 76 -2.32 1.31 1.27
C TYR A 76 -3.81 1.38 1.55
N LYS A 77 -4.62 0.95 0.58
CA LYS A 77 -6.05 0.71 0.78
C LYS A 77 -6.25 -0.53 1.68
N SER A 78 -7.17 -0.47 2.62
CA SER A 78 -7.56 -1.66 3.39
C SER A 78 -8.25 -2.69 2.48
N PRO A 79 -7.93 -3.99 2.62
CA PRO A 79 -8.58 -5.02 1.83
C PRO A 79 -10.06 -5.10 2.20
N LYS A 80 -10.93 -5.07 1.19
CA LYS A 80 -12.38 -5.23 1.38
C LYS A 80 -12.82 -6.70 1.46
N ASN A 81 -11.98 -7.62 0.98
CA ASN A 81 -12.30 -9.05 0.89
C ASN A 81 -11.04 -9.87 1.20
N ASN A 82 -11.13 -10.80 2.15
CA ASN A 82 -10.01 -11.65 2.57
C ASN A 82 -9.55 -12.66 1.50
N ASN A 83 -10.41 -12.97 0.53
CA ASN A 83 -10.08 -13.83 -0.61
C ASN A 83 -9.60 -13.02 -1.82
N PHE A 84 -9.66 -11.69 -1.78
CA PHE A 84 -9.14 -10.83 -2.85
C PHE A 84 -8.19 -9.79 -2.27
N ARG A 85 -6.94 -10.23 -2.15
CA ARG A 85 -5.80 -9.43 -1.69
C ARG A 85 -4.66 -9.59 -2.69
N PRO A 86 -4.82 -9.15 -3.95
CA PRO A 86 -3.68 -9.11 -4.86
C PRO A 86 -2.65 -8.07 -4.38
N HIS A 87 -1.41 -8.20 -4.82
CA HIS A 87 -0.38 -7.20 -4.62
C HIS A 87 -0.84 -5.86 -5.21
N GLN A 88 -0.73 -4.79 -4.43
CA GLN A 88 -1.12 -3.44 -4.83
C GLN A 88 0.02 -2.48 -4.50
N ASN A 89 0.22 -1.49 -5.39
CA ASN A 89 1.11 -0.38 -5.12
C ASN A 89 0.53 0.48 -3.97
N PRO A 90 1.37 1.23 -3.23
CA PRO A 90 0.88 2.22 -2.28
C PRO A 90 -0.07 3.22 -2.94
N VAL A 91 -1.11 3.61 -2.21
CA VAL A 91 -1.97 4.76 -2.57
C VAL A 91 -1.16 6.05 -2.50
N MET A 92 -0.25 6.14 -1.52
CA MET A 92 0.59 7.29 -1.29
C MET A 92 1.87 6.87 -0.58
N ILE A 93 2.98 7.51 -0.94
CA ILE A 93 4.26 7.43 -0.22
C ILE A 93 4.50 8.78 0.47
N VAL A 94 4.89 8.76 1.74
CA VAL A 94 5.26 9.97 2.48
C VAL A 94 6.70 9.85 2.91
N GLU A 95 7.48 10.86 2.55
CA GLU A 95 8.86 11.04 3.00
C GLU A 95 8.90 12.20 3.99
N VAL A 96 9.49 11.94 5.15
CA VAL A 96 9.54 12.84 6.28
C VAL A 96 10.94 13.41 6.44
N LYS A 97 11.03 14.65 6.89
CA LYS A 97 12.28 15.31 7.28
C LYS A 97 12.16 16.00 8.62
N ARG A 98 13.30 16.35 9.19
CA ARG A 98 13.37 17.20 10.38
C ARG A 98 12.86 18.60 10.06
N GLU A 99 12.38 19.30 11.08
CA GLU A 99 11.64 20.56 10.93
C GLU A 99 12.44 21.69 10.27
N GLU A 100 13.76 21.69 10.43
CA GLU A 100 14.68 22.68 9.87
C GLU A 100 15.06 22.43 8.40
N VAL A 101 14.68 21.29 7.83
CA VAL A 101 15.12 20.86 6.50
C VAL A 101 14.29 21.53 5.41
N ASN A 102 14.97 22.08 4.40
CA ASN A 102 14.33 22.52 3.16
C ASN A 102 13.89 21.31 2.31
N LEU A 103 12.58 21.12 2.19
CA LEU A 103 11.99 19.99 1.47
C LEU A 103 12.33 19.93 -0.03
N GLN A 104 12.65 21.05 -0.67
CA GLN A 104 12.97 21.10 -2.11
C GLN A 104 14.21 20.26 -2.45
N ASN A 105 15.16 20.15 -1.51
CA ASN A 105 16.37 19.34 -1.68
C ASN A 105 16.07 17.84 -1.81
N HIS A 106 14.84 17.40 -1.50
CA HIS A 106 14.42 16.01 -1.47
C HIS A 106 13.45 15.63 -2.60
N TYR A 107 13.23 16.51 -3.58
CA TYR A 107 12.35 16.23 -4.73
C TYR A 107 12.80 14.99 -5.53
N SER A 108 14.10 14.89 -5.83
CA SER A 108 14.65 13.76 -6.57
C SER A 108 14.47 12.42 -5.83
N GLN A 109 14.51 12.46 -4.49
CA GLN A 109 14.33 11.29 -3.65
C GLN A 109 12.90 10.76 -3.75
N ILE A 110 11.89 11.61 -3.55
CA ILE A 110 10.48 11.18 -3.60
C ILE A 110 10.08 10.77 -5.02
N GLN A 111 10.54 11.46 -6.06
CA GLN A 111 10.30 11.07 -7.46
C GLN A 111 10.82 9.66 -7.76
N ARG A 112 12.02 9.32 -7.26
CA ARG A 112 12.59 7.98 -7.40
C ARG A 112 11.74 6.92 -6.69
N TYR A 113 11.24 7.22 -5.49
CA TYR A 113 10.36 6.32 -4.75
C TYR A 113 9.04 6.07 -5.48
N LEU A 114 8.37 7.13 -5.93
CA LEU A 114 7.15 7.04 -6.75
C LEU A 114 7.38 6.25 -8.03
N THR A 115 8.54 6.43 -8.67
CA THR A 115 8.92 5.68 -9.86
C THR A 115 9.05 4.18 -9.59
N LYS A 116 9.85 3.81 -8.59
CA LYS A 116 10.13 2.42 -8.25
C LYS A 116 8.90 1.67 -7.73
N ALA A 117 8.06 2.35 -6.94
CA ALA A 117 6.88 1.76 -6.34
C ALA A 117 5.66 1.76 -7.27
N GLY A 118 5.73 2.40 -8.44
CA GLY A 118 4.58 2.59 -9.32
C GLY A 118 3.44 3.35 -8.64
N CYS A 119 3.77 4.31 -7.77
CA CYS A 119 2.84 5.11 -7.00
C CYS A 119 2.68 6.49 -7.64
N ASP A 120 1.45 7.00 -7.66
CA ASP A 120 1.13 8.29 -8.31
C ASP A 120 1.23 9.49 -7.37
N ILE A 121 1.17 9.28 -6.06
CA ILE A 121 1.06 10.36 -5.08
C ILE A 121 2.18 10.26 -4.05
N GLY A 122 2.95 11.34 -3.93
CA GLY A 122 3.97 11.52 -2.91
C GLY A 122 3.65 12.70 -2.00
N ILE A 123 4.10 12.64 -0.75
CA ILE A 123 4.14 13.77 0.17
C ILE A 123 5.57 13.93 0.69
N LEU A 124 6.07 15.15 0.69
CA LEU A 124 7.21 15.56 1.50
C LEU A 124 6.70 16.37 2.69
N TYR A 125 7.15 16.01 3.89
CA TYR A 125 6.64 16.59 5.13
C TYR A 125 7.75 16.85 6.15
N ASN A 126 7.83 18.05 6.71
CA ASN A 126 8.74 18.40 7.80
C ASN A 126 8.02 19.06 8.98
N TYR A 127 6.75 18.72 9.20
CA TYR A 127 5.86 19.39 10.16
C TYR A 127 5.37 20.79 9.76
N HIS A 128 6.27 21.69 9.36
CA HIS A 128 5.91 23.08 9.00
C HIS A 128 5.42 23.24 7.56
N GLU A 129 5.97 22.44 6.65
CA GLU A 129 5.66 22.46 5.23
C GLU A 129 5.15 21.09 4.76
N ILE A 130 4.22 21.14 3.80
CA ILE A 130 3.66 19.98 3.13
C ILE A 130 3.76 20.22 1.64
N ILE A 131 4.50 19.35 0.94
CA ILE A 131 4.59 19.39 -0.52
C ILE A 131 3.97 18.12 -1.06
N GLY A 132 2.89 18.27 -1.82
CA GLY A 132 2.25 17.21 -2.57
C GLY A 132 2.91 17.04 -3.94
N ILE A 133 3.12 15.79 -4.32
CA ILE A 133 3.68 15.40 -5.60
C ILE A 133 2.66 14.51 -6.29
N SER A 134 2.22 14.88 -7.49
CA SER A 134 1.43 14.02 -8.35
C SER A 134 2.24 13.62 -9.58
N ARG A 135 2.27 12.32 -9.84
CA ARG A 135 2.88 11.74 -11.04
C ARG A 135 1.79 11.38 -12.04
N LYS A 136 1.99 11.81 -13.29
CA LYS A 136 1.20 11.37 -14.44
C LYS A 136 2.18 10.91 -15.51
N ASN A 137 2.16 9.63 -15.85
CA ASN A 137 3.14 9.01 -16.76
C ASN A 137 4.60 9.20 -16.26
N HIS A 138 5.38 10.03 -16.96
CA HIS A 138 6.77 10.36 -16.63
C HIS A 138 6.94 11.74 -16.01
N ASP A 139 5.87 12.53 -15.93
CA ASP A 139 5.90 13.91 -15.45
C ASP A 139 5.48 14.00 -13.98
N PHE A 140 6.07 14.96 -13.28
CA PHE A 140 5.83 15.23 -11.87
C PHE A 140 5.39 16.68 -11.67
N GLU A 141 4.26 16.85 -10.99
CA GLU A 141 3.72 18.14 -10.58
C GLU A 141 3.91 18.29 -9.07
N PHE A 142 4.42 19.45 -8.63
CA PHE A 142 4.68 19.76 -7.22
C PHE A 142 3.76 20.89 -6.76
N ASN A 143 3.04 20.68 -5.67
CA ASN A 143 2.10 21.64 -5.12
C ASN A 143 2.29 21.76 -3.62
N ARG A 144 2.25 22.98 -3.07
CA ARG A 144 2.20 23.18 -1.62
C ARG A 144 0.78 22.91 -1.13
N LEU A 145 0.65 22.11 -0.09
CA LEU A 145 -0.62 21.85 0.58
C LEU A 145 -0.69 22.68 1.86
N ASN A 146 -1.85 23.25 2.17
CA ASN A 146 -1.97 24.16 3.30
C ASN A 146 -2.25 23.44 4.62
N SER A 147 -2.64 22.16 4.57
CA SER A 147 -3.06 21.41 5.76
C SER A 147 -3.01 19.90 5.56
N LEU A 148 -2.96 19.16 6.68
CA LEU A 148 -3.06 17.70 6.67
C LEU A 148 -4.43 17.21 6.17
N GLN A 149 -5.49 18.01 6.30
CA GLN A 149 -6.81 17.72 5.76
C GLN A 149 -6.82 17.62 4.23
N GLU A 150 -5.94 18.34 3.53
CA GLU A 150 -5.78 18.17 2.08
C GLU A 150 -5.20 16.79 1.73
N ILE A 151 -4.27 16.27 2.54
CA ILE A 151 -3.74 14.91 2.39
C ILE A 151 -4.84 13.87 2.60
N GLN A 152 -5.67 14.05 3.63
CA GLN A 152 -6.84 13.19 3.87
C GLN A 152 -7.76 13.15 2.64
N LYS A 153 -8.05 14.31 2.03
CA LYS A 153 -8.86 14.39 0.80
C LYS A 153 -8.22 13.64 -0.36
N LEU A 154 -6.90 13.76 -0.56
CA LEU A 154 -6.17 13.04 -1.60
C LEU A 154 -6.26 11.52 -1.42
N ILE A 155 -6.06 11.02 -0.19
CA ILE A 155 -6.19 9.60 0.14
C ILE A 155 -7.63 9.13 -0.12
N LEU A 156 -8.62 9.85 0.41
CA LEU A 156 -10.04 9.52 0.22
C LEU A 156 -10.44 9.48 -1.26
N HIS A 157 -9.97 10.44 -2.05
CA HIS A 157 -10.24 10.48 -3.48
C HIS A 157 -9.70 9.22 -4.19
N LYS A 158 -8.47 8.78 -3.87
CA LYS A 158 -7.89 7.58 -4.48
C LYS A 158 -8.56 6.29 -4.01
N ILE A 159 -8.87 6.14 -2.72
CA ILE A 159 -9.45 4.87 -2.21
C ILE A 159 -10.91 4.66 -2.60
N ASN A 160 -11.64 5.75 -2.90
CA ASN A 160 -13.04 5.71 -3.30
C ASN A 160 -13.25 5.44 -4.80
N GLN A 161 -12.17 5.32 -5.58
CA GLN A 161 -12.28 4.89 -6.97
C GLN A 161 -12.84 3.46 -7.06
N ILE A 162 -13.61 3.20 -8.11
CA ILE A 162 -14.20 1.90 -8.38
C ILE A 162 -13.07 0.87 -8.50
N ASP A 163 -13.24 -0.26 -7.83
CA ASP A 163 -12.27 -1.34 -7.83
C ASP A 163 -12.68 -2.39 -8.86
N ASP A 164 -12.36 -2.14 -10.13
CA ASP A 164 -12.69 -3.07 -11.22
C ASP A 164 -12.15 -4.48 -10.95
N GLY A 165 -11.01 -4.59 -10.26
CA GLY A 165 -10.46 -5.89 -9.87
C GLY A 165 -11.38 -6.66 -8.93
N LEU A 166 -11.98 -5.98 -7.95
CA LEU A 166 -12.92 -6.61 -7.02
C LEU A 166 -14.26 -6.98 -7.69
N LEU A 167 -14.74 -6.18 -8.65
CA LEU A 167 -15.94 -6.49 -9.43
C LEU A 167 -15.73 -7.74 -10.29
N GLU A 168 -14.66 -7.76 -11.08
CA GLU A 168 -14.30 -8.91 -11.91
C GLU A 168 -13.99 -10.16 -11.06
N PHE A 169 -13.46 -9.98 -9.85
CA PHE A 169 -13.28 -11.08 -8.90
C PHE A 169 -14.62 -11.74 -8.54
N GLY A 170 -15.66 -10.95 -8.24
CA GLY A 170 -17.00 -11.47 -7.94
C GLY A 170 -17.58 -12.29 -9.10
N GLU A 171 -17.47 -11.80 -10.33
CA GLU A 171 -17.92 -12.52 -11.52
C GLU A 171 -17.12 -13.81 -11.76
N ALA A 172 -15.80 -13.77 -11.57
CA ALA A 172 -14.94 -14.94 -11.70
C ALA A 172 -15.23 -16.01 -10.64
N GLN A 173 -15.64 -15.62 -9.42
CA GLN A 173 -16.09 -16.54 -8.38
C GLN A 173 -17.38 -17.28 -8.77
N ASN A 174 -18.20 -16.68 -9.63
CA ASN A 174 -19.41 -17.28 -10.21
C ASN A 174 -19.14 -18.05 -11.51
N GLY A 175 -17.86 -18.27 -11.85
CA GLY A 175 -17.46 -19.07 -13.01
C GLY A 175 -17.31 -18.28 -14.31
N ASN A 176 -17.33 -16.94 -14.27
CA ASN A 176 -17.07 -16.13 -15.45
C ASN A 176 -15.59 -16.21 -15.86
N PHE A 177 -15.32 -16.89 -16.97
CA PHE A 177 -13.96 -17.06 -17.48
C PHE A 177 -13.33 -15.78 -18.05
N GLN A 178 -14.13 -14.85 -18.58
CA GLN A 178 -13.61 -13.59 -19.12
C GLN A 178 -13.09 -12.71 -17.98
N SER A 179 -13.84 -12.63 -16.90
CA SER A 179 -13.42 -11.95 -15.67
C SER A 179 -12.18 -12.59 -15.06
N PHE A 180 -12.12 -13.93 -15.03
CA PHE A 180 -10.91 -14.64 -14.60
C PHE A 180 -9.69 -14.33 -15.49
N SER A 181 -9.89 -14.27 -16.81
CA SER A 181 -8.85 -13.92 -17.79
C SER A 181 -8.36 -12.48 -17.63
N TYR A 182 -9.27 -11.54 -17.35
CA TYR A 182 -8.93 -10.16 -17.00
C TYR A 182 -8.02 -10.11 -15.76
N LEU A 183 -8.38 -10.84 -14.69
CA LEU A 183 -7.60 -10.89 -13.45
C LEU A 183 -6.23 -11.53 -13.65
N ILE A 184 -6.12 -12.58 -14.46
CA ILE A 184 -4.83 -13.17 -14.86
C ILE A 184 -3.95 -12.13 -15.56
N ASN A 185 -4.51 -11.39 -16.52
CA ASN A 185 -3.75 -10.38 -17.26
C ASN A 185 -3.27 -9.26 -16.35
N LYS A 186 -4.08 -8.89 -15.35
CA LYS A 186 -3.79 -7.80 -14.41
C LYS A 186 -2.82 -8.20 -13.30
N TYR A 187 -2.99 -9.39 -12.69
CA TYR A 187 -2.25 -9.79 -11.49
C TYR A 187 -1.46 -11.10 -11.62
N GLY A 188 -1.78 -11.95 -12.60
CA GLY A 188 -1.28 -13.33 -12.69
C GLY A 188 0.06 -13.50 -13.40
N ARG A 189 0.57 -12.47 -14.10
CA ARG A 189 1.79 -12.57 -14.93
C ARG A 189 3.08 -12.81 -14.15
N TYR A 190 3.10 -12.45 -12.86
CA TYR A 190 4.28 -12.51 -12.01
C TYR A 190 4.08 -13.49 -10.85
N THR A 191 5.16 -13.82 -10.15
CA THR A 191 5.15 -14.71 -8.97
C THR A 191 4.61 -14.05 -7.71
N THR A 192 4.28 -12.75 -7.77
CA THR A 192 3.84 -11.95 -6.62
C THR A 192 2.45 -12.30 -6.13
N ASN A 193 1.65 -13.00 -6.93
CA ASN A 193 0.28 -13.36 -6.60
C ASN A 193 0.07 -14.87 -6.79
N THR A 194 -0.65 -15.47 -5.85
CA THR A 194 -1.17 -16.83 -5.96
C THR A 194 -2.66 -16.77 -6.25
N PHE A 195 -3.09 -17.51 -7.27
CA PHE A 195 -4.50 -17.67 -7.63
C PHE A 195 -4.94 -19.05 -7.16
N ILE A 196 -5.99 -19.11 -6.36
CA ILE A 196 -6.63 -20.37 -5.98
C ILE A 196 -7.91 -20.49 -6.79
N PHE A 197 -8.04 -21.56 -7.58
CA PHE A 197 -9.17 -21.76 -8.49
C PHE A 197 -9.56 -23.24 -8.57
N LYS A 198 -10.72 -23.51 -9.18
CA LYS A 198 -11.21 -24.88 -9.38
C LYS A 198 -11.49 -25.15 -10.85
N LEU A 199 -11.16 -26.36 -11.28
CA LEU A 199 -11.45 -26.89 -12.61
C LEU A 199 -12.52 -27.99 -12.50
N LYS A 200 -13.45 -28.06 -13.45
CA LYS A 200 -14.60 -28.99 -13.41
C LYS A 200 -14.19 -30.46 -13.29
N ASN A 201 -13.09 -30.82 -13.95
CA ASN A 201 -12.59 -32.20 -14.03
C ASN A 201 -11.58 -32.53 -12.91
N GLN A 202 -11.37 -31.63 -11.94
CA GLN A 202 -10.44 -31.85 -10.83
C GLN A 202 -11.18 -31.76 -9.49
N PRO A 203 -10.99 -32.74 -8.59
CA PRO A 203 -11.70 -32.74 -7.31
C PRO A 203 -11.18 -31.65 -6.36
N ASN A 204 -9.88 -31.31 -6.47
CA ASN A 204 -9.21 -30.39 -5.57
C ASN A 204 -9.04 -29.00 -6.20
N GLN A 205 -8.97 -27.98 -5.35
CA GLN A 205 -8.55 -26.65 -5.78
C GLN A 205 -7.08 -26.65 -6.23
N VAL A 206 -6.77 -25.73 -7.13
CA VAL A 206 -5.44 -25.53 -7.70
C VAL A 206 -4.89 -24.20 -7.24
N GLU A 207 -3.66 -24.21 -6.73
CA GLU A 207 -2.92 -23.00 -6.39
C GLU A 207 -1.89 -22.72 -7.49
N GLY A 208 -2.17 -21.70 -8.30
CA GLY A 208 -1.40 -21.35 -9.47
C GLY A 208 -0.69 -20.00 -9.36
N TYR A 209 0.39 -19.85 -10.13
CA TYR A 209 1.11 -18.59 -10.34
C TYR A 209 1.78 -18.58 -11.73
N LEU A 210 2.36 -17.44 -12.15
CA LEU A 210 2.96 -17.24 -13.47
C LEU A 210 2.02 -17.64 -14.61
N PHE A 211 0.86 -17.02 -14.63
CA PHE A 211 -0.16 -17.25 -15.62
C PHE A 211 0.16 -16.57 -16.95
N SER A 212 -0.24 -17.22 -18.04
CA SER A 212 -0.30 -16.62 -19.38
C SER A 212 -1.49 -17.19 -20.14
N ILE A 213 -2.04 -16.40 -21.06
CA ILE A 213 -3.19 -16.80 -21.89
C ILE A 213 -2.73 -16.80 -23.35
N GLN A 214 -2.87 -17.94 -24.02
CA GLN A 214 -2.55 -18.09 -25.45
C GLN A 214 -3.57 -19.00 -26.09
N ASN A 215 -4.13 -18.62 -27.25
CA ASN A 215 -5.09 -19.43 -28.01
C ASN A 215 -6.25 -19.97 -27.17
N ASN A 216 -6.85 -19.13 -26.31
CA ASN A 216 -7.92 -19.47 -25.36
C ASN A 216 -7.56 -20.51 -24.29
N LYS A 217 -6.28 -20.86 -24.15
CA LYS A 217 -5.76 -21.68 -23.05
C LYS A 217 -5.11 -20.83 -21.99
N VAL A 218 -5.36 -21.20 -20.74
CA VAL A 218 -4.67 -20.63 -19.59
C VAL A 218 -3.52 -21.55 -19.23
N TYR A 219 -2.32 -21.00 -19.21
CA TYR A 219 -1.11 -21.71 -18.80
C TYR A 219 -0.63 -21.17 -17.46
N TYR A 220 -0.18 -22.04 -16.55
CA TYR A 220 0.21 -21.67 -15.19
C TYR A 220 1.21 -22.67 -14.60
N LYS A 221 1.82 -22.32 -13.46
CA LYS A 221 2.62 -23.23 -12.63
C LYS A 221 1.93 -23.46 -11.30
N ILE A 222 2.12 -24.64 -10.70
CA ILE A 222 1.57 -24.98 -9.39
C ILE A 222 2.52 -24.53 -8.27
N CYS A 223 2.00 -23.85 -7.26
CA CYS A 223 2.74 -23.46 -6.05
C CYS A 223 3.35 -24.69 -5.34
N GLY A 224 4.58 -24.58 -4.84
CA GLY A 224 5.25 -25.65 -4.08
C GLY A 224 5.76 -26.85 -4.90
N GLN A 225 5.55 -26.88 -6.22
CA GLN A 225 6.11 -27.93 -7.07
C GLN A 225 7.44 -27.48 -7.70
N TYR A 226 8.50 -28.24 -7.44
CA TYR A 226 9.84 -28.02 -7.99
C TYR A 226 9.94 -28.29 -9.50
N SER A 227 8.97 -29.01 -10.07
CA SER A 227 8.96 -29.29 -11.51
C SER A 227 8.63 -28.00 -12.28
N LYS A 228 9.50 -27.61 -13.22
CA LYS A 228 9.30 -26.43 -14.07
C LYS A 228 8.13 -26.58 -15.07
N LYS A 229 7.39 -27.69 -15.03
CA LYS A 229 6.41 -28.02 -16.07
C LYS A 229 5.19 -27.13 -15.91
N GLN A 230 4.93 -26.36 -16.96
CA GLN A 230 3.74 -25.55 -17.07
C GLN A 230 2.53 -26.47 -17.32
N LEU A 231 1.43 -26.20 -16.64
CA LEU A 231 0.15 -26.83 -16.88
C LEU A 231 -0.76 -25.89 -17.67
N SER A 232 -1.79 -26.46 -18.27
CA SER A 232 -2.77 -25.68 -19.02
C SER A 232 -4.17 -26.25 -18.94
N PHE A 233 -5.18 -25.40 -19.09
CA PHE A 233 -6.58 -25.80 -19.28
C PHE A 233 -7.29 -24.87 -20.27
N ASP A 234 -8.38 -25.36 -20.85
CA ASP A 234 -9.24 -24.61 -21.77
C ASP A 234 -10.33 -23.84 -20.99
N SER A 235 -10.88 -22.78 -21.58
CA SER A 235 -11.92 -21.97 -20.93
C SER A 235 -13.14 -22.78 -20.44
N GLN A 236 -13.44 -23.89 -21.11
CA GLN A 236 -14.56 -24.77 -20.78
C GLN A 236 -14.31 -25.58 -19.49
N ASP A 237 -13.05 -25.80 -19.13
CA ASP A 237 -12.66 -26.55 -17.93
C ASP A 237 -12.74 -25.70 -16.66
N PHE A 238 -12.76 -24.36 -16.79
CA PHE A 238 -12.84 -23.45 -15.66
C PHE A 238 -14.18 -23.62 -14.93
N GLU A 239 -14.12 -23.85 -13.62
CA GLU A 239 -15.31 -23.88 -12.76
C GLU A 239 -15.52 -22.52 -12.08
N LYS A 240 -14.51 -22.05 -11.34
CA LYS A 240 -14.56 -20.77 -10.63
C LYS A 240 -13.21 -20.36 -10.06
N LEU A 241 -13.07 -19.07 -9.80
CA LEU A 241 -12.01 -18.52 -8.96
C LEU A 241 -12.41 -18.63 -7.48
N ILE A 242 -11.46 -18.93 -6.60
CA ILE A 242 -11.67 -18.98 -5.15
C ILE A 242 -11.04 -17.77 -4.49
N SER A 243 -9.77 -17.50 -4.77
CA SER A 243 -9.04 -16.36 -4.21
C SER A 243 -7.85 -15.89 -5.06
N ILE A 244 -7.42 -14.66 -4.82
CA ILE A 244 -6.15 -14.09 -5.28
C ILE A 244 -5.47 -13.44 -4.07
N ILE A 245 -4.27 -13.92 -3.72
CA ILE A 245 -3.53 -13.49 -2.52
C ILE A 245 -2.06 -13.21 -2.86
N TYR A 246 -1.47 -12.21 -2.19
CA TYR A 246 -0.03 -11.89 -2.25
C TYR A 246 0.72 -12.32 -0.99
#